data_AF-A0A3B9KWA5-F1
#
_entry.id   AF-A0A3B9KWA5-F1
#
_cell.length_a   1.000
_cell.length_b   1.000
_cell.length_c   1.000
_cell.angle_alpha   90.00
_cell.angle_beta   90.00
_cell.angle_gamma   90.00
#
_symmetry.space_group_name_H-M   'P 1'
#
loop_
_entity.id
_entity.type
_entity.pdbx_description
1 polymer ?
#
loop_
_entity_poly.entity_id
_entity_poly.type
_entity_poly.pdbx_seq_one_letter_code
_entity_poly.pdbx_strand_id
1 'polypeptide(L)' 'MMKDSYESPFSARYASKEMLTLFSPDTRYVTWRKLWLALAKTERELGLPITAEQVEELKA' A
#
# COMPACT_ATOMS: atom_id res chain seq x y z
N MET A 1 -21.72 -14.70 -16.52
CA MET A 1 -21.86 -13.87 -15.30
C MET A 1 -22.22 -12.47 -15.74
N MET A 2 -23.29 -11.90 -15.17
CA MET A 2 -23.75 -10.55 -15.52
C MET A 2 -22.69 -9.54 -15.04
N LYS A 3 -22.26 -8.65 -15.93
CA LYS A 3 -21.34 -7.54 -15.61
C LYS A 3 -22.17 -6.27 -15.42
N ASP A 4 -22.82 -6.16 -14.27
CA ASP A 4 -23.68 -5.00 -13.94
C ASP A 4 -22.87 -3.79 -13.44
N SER A 5 -21.54 -3.92 -13.39
CA SER A 5 -20.60 -2.88 -12.97
C SER A 5 -19.54 -2.64 -14.05
N TYR A 6 -19.06 -1.39 -14.11
CA TYR A 6 -17.96 -1.02 -15.02
C TYR A 6 -16.69 -1.79 -14.67
N GLU A 7 -16.12 -2.43 -15.68
CA GLU A 7 -14.83 -3.10 -15.60
C GLU A 7 -13.99 -2.68 -16.81
N SER A 8 -12.74 -2.31 -16.59
CA SER A 8 -11.85 -1.93 -17.70
C SER A 8 -11.47 -3.17 -18.51
N PRO A 9 -11.59 -3.13 -19.85
CA PRO A 9 -11.14 -4.25 -20.69
C PRO A 9 -9.63 -4.49 -20.55
N PHE A 10 -8.86 -3.46 -20.19
CA PHE A 10 -7.44 -3.61 -19.85
C PHE A 10 -7.25 -4.52 -18.65
N SER A 11 -8.00 -4.31 -17.57
CA SER A 11 -7.87 -5.14 -16.38
C SER A 11 -8.47 -6.54 -16.55
N ALA A 12 -9.53 -6.66 -17.36
CA ALA A 12 -10.26 -7.92 -17.51
C ALA A 12 -9.61 -8.91 -18.51
N ARG A 13 -8.88 -8.42 -19.51
CA ARG A 13 -8.46 -9.24 -20.66
C ARG A 13 -7.02 -9.03 -21.11
N TYR A 14 -6.48 -7.83 -21.00
CA TYR A 14 -5.25 -7.47 -21.72
C TYR A 14 -4.02 -7.36 -20.82
N ALA A 15 -4.16 -6.90 -19.57
CA ALA A 15 -3.04 -6.72 -18.66
C ALA A 15 -2.52 -8.05 -18.11
N SER A 16 -1.21 -8.13 -17.90
CA SER A 16 -0.60 -9.27 -17.20
C SER A 16 -0.99 -9.29 -15.72
N LYS A 17 -0.87 -10.46 -15.09
CA LYS A 17 -1.20 -10.62 -13.67
C LYS A 17 -0.33 -9.72 -12.78
N GLU A 18 0.95 -9.58 -13.11
CA GLU A 18 1.91 -8.75 -12.38
C GLU A 18 1.49 -7.28 -12.43
N MET A 19 1.05 -6.80 -13.61
CA MET A 19 0.62 -5.42 -13.78
C MET A 19 -0.67 -5.13 -13.02
N LEU A 20 -1.61 -6.07 -13.04
CA LEU A 20 -2.85 -6.00 -12.26
C LEU A 20 -2.57 -5.94 -10.76
N THR A 21 -1.64 -6.75 -10.27
CA THR A 21 -1.23 -6.72 -8.86
C THR A 21 -0.54 -5.41 -8.53
N LEU A 22 0.39 -4.93 -9.35
CA LEU A 22 1.14 -3.68 -9.11
C LEU A 22 0.21 -2.47 -8.93
N PHE A 23 -0.83 -2.37 -9.74
CA PHE A 23 -1.82 -1.29 -9.69
C PHE A 23 -3.05 -1.60 -8.82
N SER A 24 -3.05 -2.71 -8.10
CA SER A 24 -4.15 -3.06 -7.20
C SER A 24 -4.25 -2.10 -6.00
N PRO A 25 -5.46 -1.92 -5.45
CA PRO A 25 -5.65 -1.19 -4.19
C PRO A 25 -4.79 -1.74 -3.05
N ASP A 26 -4.66 -3.06 -2.94
CA ASP A 26 -3.86 -3.70 -1.89
C ASP A 26 -2.39 -3.31 -1.97
N THR A 27 -1.80 -3.38 -3.17
CA THR A 27 -0.40 -2.97 -3.37
C THR A 27 -0.21 -1.49 -3.04
N ARG A 28 -1.18 -0.64 -3.39
CA ARG A 28 -1.15 0.78 -3.02
C ARG A 28 -1.18 0.97 -1.50
N TYR A 29 -2.10 0.34 -0.78
CA TYR A 29 -2.24 0.52 0.67
C TYR A 29 -1.06 -0.05 1.46
N VAL A 30 -0.55 -1.22 1.06
CA VAL A 30 0.68 -1.79 1.63
C VAL A 30 1.88 -0.86 1.39
N THR A 31 1.97 -0.26 0.21
CA THR A 31 3.04 0.69 -0.12
C THR A 31 2.94 1.96 0.73
N TRP A 32 1.73 2.50 0.94
CA TRP A 32 1.53 3.64 1.84
C TRP A 32 1.92 3.34 3.29
N ARG A 33 1.54 2.17 3.83
CA ARG A 33 1.99 1.75 5.17
C ARG A 33 3.52 1.66 5.27
N LYS A 34 4.20 1.16 4.24
CA LYS A 34 5.67 1.14 4.19
C LYS A 34 6.26 2.55 4.24
N LEU A 35 5.65 3.50 3.54
CA LEU A 35 6.08 4.91 3.56
C LEU A 35 5.85 5.55 4.93
N TRP A 36 4.70 5.33 5.57
CA TRP A 36 4.45 5.81 6.93
C TRP A 36 5.41 5.23 7.96
N LEU A 37 5.71 3.94 7.86
CA LEU A 37 6.70 3.30 8.71
C LEU A 37 8.10 3.91 8.51
N ALA A 38 8.51 4.17 7.26
CA ALA A 38 9.77 4.82 6.97
C ALA A 38 9.82 6.24 7.55
N LEU A 39 8.73 7.00 7.36
CA LEU A 39 8.59 8.34 7.91
C LEU A 39 8.71 8.34 9.44
N ALA A 40 7.93 7.52 10.15
CA ALA A 40 7.93 7.46 11.61
C ALA A 40 9.31 7.06 12.18
N LYS A 41 10.03 6.17 11.49
CA LYS A 41 11.41 5.82 11.86
C LYS A 41 12.34 7.02 11.73
N THR A 42 12.31 7.72 10.60
CA THR A 42 13.16 8.88 10.35
C THR A 42 12.82 10.05 11.29
N GLU A 43 11.55 10.32 11.52
CA GLU A 43 11.10 11.35 12.47
C GLU A 43 11.62 11.05 13.89
N ARG A 44 11.55 9.78 14.34
CA ARG A 44 12.14 9.35 15.61
C ARG A 44 13.65 9.56 15.66
N GLU A 45 14.37 9.18 14.60
CA GLU A 45 15.83 9.36 14.51
C GLU A 45 16.23 10.84 14.55
N LEU A 46 15.39 11.73 14.04
CA LEU A 46 15.56 13.19 14.10
C LEU A 46 15.15 13.80 15.44
N GLY A 47 14.71 13.00 16.41
CA GLY A 47 14.39 13.45 17.77
C GLY A 47 12.95 13.94 17.97
N LEU A 48 12.04 13.66 17.03
CA LEU A 48 10.61 13.92 17.24
C LEU A 48 10.01 12.93 18.27
N PRO A 49 8.95 13.30 19.00
CA PRO A 49 8.38 12.50 20.08
C PRO A 49 7.56 11.32 19.55
N ILE A 50 8.24 10.34 18.95
CA ILE A 50 7.67 9.08 18.45
C ILE A 50 8.29 7.94 19.25
N THR A 51 7.47 7.12 19.90
CA THR A 51 7.97 6.01 20.71
C THR A 51 8.38 4.82 19.84
N ALA A 52 9.25 3.96 20.37
CA ALA A 52 9.59 2.71 19.68
C ALA A 52 8.36 1.81 19.52
N GLU A 53 7.45 1.78 20.49
CA GLU A 53 6.23 0.97 20.43
C GLU A 53 5.31 1.40 19.29
N GLN A 54 5.14 2.72 19.07
CA GLN A 54 4.33 3.24 17.96
C GLN A 54 4.89 2.81 16.59
N VAL A 55 6.22 2.77 16.44
CA VAL A 55 6.87 2.30 15.21
C VAL A 55 6.69 0.79 15.03
N GLU A 56 6.73 0.00 16.11
CA GLU A 56 6.50 -1.44 16.02
C GLU A 56 5.04 -1.78 15.72
N GLU A 57 4.09 -1.02 16.26
CA GLU A 57 2.66 -1.18 15.94
C GLU A 57 2.38 -0.95 14.45
N LEU A 58 3.07 0.01 13.81
CA LEU A 58 2.96 0.24 12.37
C LEU A 58 3.55 -0.88 11.50
N LYS A 59 4.39 -1.76 12.05
CA LYS A 59 4.90 -2.95 11.33
C LYS A 59 3.94 -4.13 11.37
N ALA A 60 3.08 -4.20 12.38
CA ALA A 60 2.10 -5.27 12.57
C ALA A 60 0.91 -5.16 11.60
#